data_AF-A0A0P0RQQ9-F1
#
_entry.id   AF-A0A0P0RQQ9-F1
#
_cell.length_a   1.000
_cell.length_b   1.000
_cell.length_c   1.000
_cell.angle_alpha   90.00
_cell.angle_beta   90.00
_cell.angle_gamma   90.00
#
_symmetry.space_group_name_H-M   'P 1'
#
loop_
_entity.id
_entity.type
_entity.pdbx_description
1 polymer ?
#
loop_
_entity_poly.entity_id
_entity_poly.type
_entity_poly.pdbx_seq_one_letter_code
_entity_poly.pdbx_strand_id
1 'polypeptide(L)' 'MDLSAFNDAPRGIQVWSDVLRRKPEAWLALDDDVENWPSWCEDRLIRTDPILGISAPEALAQLKEKLYEMDGRG' A
#
# COMPACT_ATOMS: atom_id res chain seq x y z
N MET A 1 13.51 9.93 -10.65
CA MET A 1 14.39 9.15 -9.77
C MET A 1 15.13 8.18 -10.66
N ASP A 2 16.45 8.10 -10.56
CA ASP A 2 17.21 7.03 -11.24
C ASP A 2 17.03 5.69 -10.50
N LEU A 3 17.48 4.59 -11.11
CA LEU A 3 17.26 3.24 -10.57
C LEU A 3 17.98 3.00 -9.23
N SER A 4 19.17 3.58 -9.03
CA SER A 4 19.90 3.49 -7.76
C SER A 4 19.14 4.17 -6.63
N ALA A 5 18.73 5.43 -6.83
CA ALA A 5 17.96 6.18 -5.85
C ALA A 5 16.58 5.56 -5.55
N PHE A 6 16.00 4.84 -6.51
CA PHE A 6 14.76 4.09 -6.31
C PHE A 6 14.97 2.86 -5.42
N ASN A 7 16.00 2.07 -5.69
CA ASN A 7 16.30 0.87 -4.92
C ASN A 7 16.68 1.17 -3.46
N ASP A 8 17.31 2.32 -3.21
CA ASP A 8 17.73 2.75 -1.87
C ASP A 8 16.60 3.42 -1.06
N ALA A 9 15.48 3.78 -1.71
CA ALA A 9 14.35 4.40 -1.03
C ALA A 9 13.51 3.36 -0.26
N PRO A 10 12.92 3.72 0.91
CA PRO A 10 11.93 2.86 1.57
C PRO A 10 10.79 2.46 0.64
N ARG A 11 10.22 1.26 0.81
CA ARG A 11 9.15 0.73 -0.07
C ARG A 11 7.97 1.69 -0.20
N GLY A 12 7.53 2.28 0.92
CA GLY A 12 6.46 3.28 0.91
C GLY A 12 6.78 4.52 0.06
N ILE A 13 8.04 4.94 -0.02
CA ILE A 13 8.48 6.07 -0.86
C ILE A 13 8.52 5.68 -2.34
N GLN A 14 8.91 4.45 -2.64
CA GLN A 14 8.86 3.90 -4.00
C GLN A 14 7.41 3.88 -4.52
N VAL A 15 6.48 3.36 -3.72
CA VAL A 15 5.04 3.33 -4.04
C VAL A 15 4.49 4.75 -4.19
N TRP A 16 4.77 5.64 -3.23
CA TRP A 16 4.30 7.03 -3.29
C TRP A 16 4.79 7.77 -4.54
N SER A 17 6.06 7.56 -4.92
CA SER A 17 6.63 8.11 -6.15
C SER A 17 5.88 7.60 -7.39
N ASP A 18 5.48 6.34 -7.40
CA ASP A 18 4.71 5.76 -8.50
C ASP A 18 3.27 6.30 -8.55
N VAL A 19 2.62 6.51 -7.40
CA VAL A 19 1.30 7.15 -7.29
C VAL A 19 1.34 8.57 -7.85
N LEU A 20 2.32 9.39 -7.46
CA LEU A 20 2.49 10.75 -7.99
C LEU A 20 2.69 10.77 -9.51
N ARG A 21 3.36 9.74 -10.05
CA ARG A 21 3.63 9.62 -11.48
C ARG A 21 2.42 9.14 -12.28
N ARG A 22 1.72 8.10 -11.81
CA ARG A 22 0.60 7.47 -12.53
C ARG A 22 -0.75 8.16 -12.29
N LYS A 23 -0.88 8.89 -11.18
CA LYS A 23 -2.10 9.60 -10.76
C LYS A 23 -3.36 8.71 -10.83
N PRO A 24 -3.35 7.52 -10.18
CA PRO A 24 -4.54 6.68 -10.15
C PRO A 24 -5.69 7.38 -9.42
N GLU A 25 -6.93 7.15 -9.86
CA GLU A 25 -8.13 7.68 -9.20
C GLU A 25 -8.30 7.11 -7.78
N ALA A 26 -7.93 5.83 -7.60
CA ALA A 26 -7.93 5.15 -6.30
C ALA A 26 -6.80 4.11 -6.26
N TRP A 27 -6.23 3.87 -5.08
CA TRP A 27 -5.14 2.90 -4.89
C TRP A 27 -5.08 2.37 -3.46
N LEU A 28 -4.49 1.18 -3.31
CA LEU A 28 -4.11 0.54 -2.05
C LEU A 28 -2.74 -0.10 -2.19
N ALA A 29 -1.97 -0.14 -1.11
CA ALA A 29 -0.73 -0.88 -1.01
C ALA A 29 -0.88 -2.07 -0.06
N LEU A 30 -0.28 -3.19 -0.43
CA LEU A 30 -0.18 -4.39 0.37
C LEU A 30 1.31 -4.56 0.70
N ASP A 31 1.68 -4.39 1.96
CA ASP A 31 3.09 -4.45 2.38
C ASP A 31 3.21 -5.07 3.77
N ASP A 32 4.16 -5.99 3.95
CA ASP A 32 4.50 -6.55 5.26
C ASP A 32 5.48 -5.64 6.01
N ASP A 33 6.22 -4.82 5.26
CA ASP A 33 7.18 -3.85 5.73
C ASP A 33 6.55 -2.45 5.78
N VAL A 34 5.98 -2.15 6.95
CA VAL A 34 5.33 -0.87 7.21
C VAL A 34 6.29 0.21 7.69
N GLU A 35 7.57 -0.13 7.86
CA GLU A 35 8.57 0.82 8.37
C GLU A 35 8.82 1.92 7.34
N ASN A 36 8.94 3.17 7.82
CA ASN A 36 9.24 4.33 6.97
C ASN A 36 8.22 4.60 5.84
N TRP A 37 6.99 4.10 6.00
CA TRP A 37 5.87 4.53 5.18
C TRP A 37 5.52 5.99 5.46
N PRO A 38 5.23 6.81 4.42
CA PRO A 38 4.77 8.17 4.64
C PRO A 38 3.44 8.19 5.39
N SER A 39 3.31 9.01 6.42
CA SER A 39 2.10 9.05 7.25
C SER A 39 0.84 9.43 6.48
N TRP A 40 0.96 10.25 5.42
CA TRP A 40 -0.15 10.59 4.52
C TRP A 40 -0.61 9.42 3.63
N CYS A 41 0.08 8.29 3.67
CA CYS A 41 -0.28 7.07 2.96
C CYS A 41 -0.87 5.99 3.89
N GLU A 42 -0.99 6.23 5.20
CA GLU A 42 -1.45 5.23 6.18
C GLU A 42 -2.82 4.63 5.81
N ASP A 43 -3.80 5.48 5.43
CA ASP A 43 -5.14 5.02 5.04
C ASP A 43 -5.15 4.21 3.73
N ARG A 44 -4.06 4.22 2.97
CA ARG A 44 -3.88 3.48 1.72
C ARG A 44 -3.03 2.22 1.90
N LEU A 45 -2.49 1.99 3.09
CA LEU A 45 -1.66 0.82 3.40
C LEU A 45 -2.48 -0.26 4.11
N ILE A 46 -2.35 -1.50 3.64
CA ILE A 46 -2.81 -2.70 4.33
C ILE A 46 -1.56 -3.49 4.71
N ARG A 47 -1.37 -3.70 6.01
CA ARG A 47 -0.27 -4.51 6.51
C ARG A 47 -0.56 -5.98 6.25
N THR A 48 0.27 -6.62 5.43
CA THR A 48 0.19 -8.07 5.21
C THR A 48 0.99 -8.84 6.24
N ASP A 49 0.63 -10.10 6.45
CA ASP A 49 1.47 -11.02 7.23
C ASP A 49 2.71 -11.43 6.42
N PRO A 50 3.91 -11.45 7.02
CA PRO A 50 5.15 -11.76 6.29
C PRO A 50 5.24 -13.20 5.76
N ILE A 51 4.39 -14.12 6.23
CA ILE A 51 4.37 -15.53 5.81
C ILE A 51 3.10 -15.84 5.01
N LEU A 52 1.94 -15.47 5.55
CA LEU A 52 0.62 -15.76 4.97
C LEU A 52 0.19 -14.73 3.92
N GLY A 53 0.84 -13.57 3.87
CA GLY A 53 0.47 -12.46 2.99
C GLY A 53 -0.96 -12.01 3.26
N ILE A 54 -1.73 -11.88 2.17
CA ILE A 54 -3.17 -11.55 2.23
C ILE A 54 -4.05 -12.69 2.76
N SER A 55 -3.51 -13.89 2.98
CA SER A 55 -4.29 -15.01 3.52
C SER A 55 -4.48 -14.92 5.03
N ALA A 56 -3.72 -14.04 5.71
CA ALA A 56 -3.98 -13.73 7.11
C ALA A 56 -5.39 -13.14 7.26
N PRO A 57 -6.22 -13.63 8.21
CA PRO A 57 -7.60 -13.21 8.35
C PRO A 57 -7.78 -11.69 8.48
N GLU A 58 -6.88 -11.04 9.22
CA GLU A 58 -6.92 -9.60 9.48
C GLU A 58 -6.61 -8.80 8.21
N ALA A 59 -5.56 -9.17 7.48
CA ALA A 59 -5.19 -8.53 6.22
C ALA A 59 -6.28 -8.71 5.15
N LEU A 60 -6.86 -9.91 5.05
CA LEU A 60 -7.96 -10.19 4.12
C LEU A 60 -9.22 -9.40 4.45
N ALA A 61 -9.56 -9.29 5.73
CA ALA A 61 -10.72 -8.52 6.20
C ALA A 61 -10.55 -7.04 5.85
N GLN A 62 -9.40 -6.45 6.19
CA GLN A 62 -9.10 -5.04 5.90
C GLN A 62 -9.09 -4.75 4.39
N LEU A 63 -8.54 -5.67 3.58
CA LEU A 63 -8.56 -5.52 2.12
C LEU A 63 -9.97 -5.52 1.56
N LYS A 64 -10.84 -6.42 2.02
CA LYS A 64 -12.24 -6.47 1.58
C LYS A 64 -13.00 -5.20 1.95
N GLU A 65 -12.80 -4.70 3.16
CA GLU A 65 -13.41 -3.45 3.63
C GLU A 65 -13.01 -2.26 2.75
N LYS A 66 -11.71 -2.03 2.57
CA LYS A 66 -11.23 -0.90 1.75
C LYS A 66 -11.65 -1.01 0.28
N LEU A 67 -11.66 -2.22 -0.29
CA LEU A 67 -12.16 -2.41 -1.66
C LEU A 67 -13.66 -2.15 -1.77
N TYR A 68 -14.44 -2.51 -0.75
CA TYR A 68 -15.87 -2.23 -0.71
C TYR A 68 -16.16 -0.71 -0.66
N GLU A 69 -15.40 0.03 0.14
CA GLU A 69 -15.45 1.50 0.19
C GLU A 69 -15.08 2.13 -1.17
N MET A 70 -14.06 1.60 -1.84
CA MET A 70 -13.62 2.09 -3.15
C MET A 70 -14.61 1.82 -4.28
N ASP A 71 -15.38 0.73 -4.24
CA ASP A 71 -16.42 0.42 -5.24
C ASP A 71 -17.66 1.34 -5.13
N GLY A 72 -17.69 2.26 -4.16
CA GLY A 72 -18.79 3.22 -3.99
C GLY A 72 -20.08 2.59 -3.45
N ARG A 73 -19.98 1.43 -2.78
CA ARG A 73 -21.12 0.79 -2.09
C ARG A 73 -21.12 1.03 -0.57
N GLY A 74 -20.17 1.82 -0.07
CA GLY A 74 -20.08 2.29 1.31
C GLY A 74 -20.92 3.55 1.56
#